data_AF-A0A944CSA5-F1
#
_entry.id   AF-A0A944CSA5-F1
#
_cell.length_a   1.000
_cell.length_b   1.000
_cell.length_c   1.000
_cell.angle_alpha   90.00
_cell.angle_beta   90.00
_cell.angle_gamma   90.00
#
_symmetry.space_group_name_H-M   'P 1'
#
loop_
_entity.id
_entity.type
_entity.pdbx_description
1 polymer ?
#
loop_
_entity_poly.entity_id
_entity_poly.type
_entity_poly.pdbx_seq_one_letter_code
_entity_poly.pdbx_strand_id
1 'polypeptide(L)' 'MLGVLINEKELKELEYLIKREMDEILFDLKDDRIDHVVKRSMKERYQILFSLFKRVASPKECLKYMPAKKSMYKG' A
#
# COMPACT_ATOMS: atom_id res chain seq x y z
N MET A 1 -9.88 -16.54 3.57
CA MET A 1 -9.79 -15.16 4.11
C MET A 1 -9.95 -15.24 5.62
N LEU A 2 -9.15 -14.49 6.39
CA LEU A 2 -9.25 -14.43 7.87
C LEU A 2 -9.98 -13.15 8.26
N GLY A 3 -10.88 -13.23 9.26
CA GLY A 3 -11.55 -12.07 9.86
C GLY A 3 -10.76 -11.48 11.01
N VAL A 4 -10.94 -10.18 11.28
CA VAL A 4 -10.31 -9.45 12.38
C VAL A 4 -11.40 -8.70 13.15
N LEU A 5 -11.43 -8.83 14.47
CA LEU A 5 -12.35 -8.11 15.35
C LEU A 5 -11.61 -6.92 15.97
N ILE A 6 -12.02 -5.71 15.60
CA ILE A 6 -11.42 -4.44 16.03
C ILE A 6 -12.52 -3.40 16.18
N ASN A 7 -12.30 -2.42 17.05
CA ASN A 7 -13.21 -1.28 17.23
C ASN A 7 -12.91 -0.16 16.22
N GLU A 8 -13.75 0.88 16.20
CA GLU A 8 -13.62 2.00 15.27
C GLU A 8 -12.32 2.81 15.43
N LYS A 9 -11.80 2.91 16.66
CA LYS A 9 -10.54 3.62 16.92
C LYS A 9 -9.37 2.83 16.36
N GLU A 10 -9.34 1.52 16.61
CA GLU A 10 -8.33 0.60 16.06
C GLU A 10 -8.39 0.56 14.53
N LEU A 11 -9.59 0.59 13.94
CA LEU A 11 -9.76 0.65 12.50
C LEU A 11 -9.13 1.92 11.89
N LYS A 12 -9.34 3.08 12.52
CA LYS A 12 -8.74 4.35 12.07
C LYS A 12 -7.21 4.34 12.20
N GLU A 13 -6.69 3.80 13.29
CA GLU A 13 -5.24 3.64 13.47
C GLU A 13 -4.64 2.70 12.42
N LEU A 14 -5.31 1.57 12.13
CA LEU A 14 -4.87 0.66 11.06
C LEU A 14 -4.91 1.33 9.69
N GLU A 15 -5.98 2.05 9.36
CA GLU A 15 -6.07 2.83 8.13
C GLU A 15 -4.91 3.82 8.01
N TYR A 16 -4.64 4.57 9.09
CA TYR A 16 -3.55 5.56 9.13
C TYR A 16 -2.17 4.92 8.96
N LEU A 17 -1.88 3.84 9.69
CA LEU A 17 -0.57 3.18 9.64
C LEU A 17 -0.30 2.57 8.26
N ILE A 18 -1.29 1.90 7.67
CA ILE A 18 -1.14 1.32 6.33
C ILE A 18 -0.94 2.42 5.29
N LYS A 19 -1.71 3.51 5.39
CA LYS A 19 -1.58 4.67 4.50
C LYS A 19 -0.19 5.28 4.57
N ARG A 20 0.33 5.49 5.79
CA ARG A 20 1.67 6.03 6.02
C ARG A 20 2.75 5.15 5.42
N GLU A 21 2.72 3.84 5.68
CA GLU A 21 3.69 2.89 5.13
C GLU A 21 3.65 2.86 3.60
N MET A 22 2.46 2.93 3.00
CA MET A 22 2.30 3.03 1.55
C MET A 22 2.89 4.33 0.99
N ASP A 23 2.67 5.46 1.65
CA ASP A 23 3.24 6.76 1.28
C ASP A 23 4.78 6.74 1.35
N GLU A 24 5.35 6.15 2.40
CA GLU A 24 6.80 5.98 2.56
C GLU A 24 7.38 5.11 1.43
N ILE A 25 6.76 3.98 1.09
CA ILE A 25 7.19 3.14 -0.04
C ILE A 25 7.13 3.91 -1.37
N LEU A 26 6.05 4.68 -1.61
CA LEU A 26 5.92 5.48 -2.84
C LEU A 26 6.95 6.60 -2.92
N PHE A 27 7.35 7.16 -1.78
CA PHE A 27 8.41 8.14 -1.69
C PHE A 27 9.76 7.52 -2.06
N ASP A 28 10.12 6.41 -1.41
CA ASP A 28 11.39 5.71 -1.63
C ASP A 28 11.52 5.16 -3.07
N LEU A 29 10.42 4.71 -3.68
CA LEU A 29 10.45 4.22 -5.07
C LEU A 29 10.92 5.29 -6.09
N LYS A 30 10.83 6.58 -5.73
CA LYS A 30 11.32 7.70 -6.55
C LYS A 30 12.83 7.93 -6.39
N ASP A 31 13.49 7.33 -5.40
CA ASP A 31 14.93 7.48 -5.18
C ASP A 31 15.72 6.59 -6.15
N ASP A 32 16.45 7.20 -7.07
CA ASP A 32 17.26 6.50 -8.08
C ASP A 32 18.48 5.77 -7.51
N ARG A 33 18.84 6.03 -6.25
CA ARG A 33 19.95 5.34 -5.56
C ARG A 33 19.57 3.95 -5.08
N ILE A 34 18.28 3.64 -4.99
CA ILE A 34 17.80 2.32 -4.56
C ILE A 34 17.89 1.34 -5.72
N ASP A 35 18.55 0.21 -5.47
CA ASP A 35 18.73 -0.88 -6.43
C ASP A 35 17.39 -1.41 -6.99
N HIS A 36 17.39 -1.79 -8.27
CA HIS A 36 16.18 -2.24 -8.97
C HIS A 36 15.56 -3.51 -8.38
N VAL A 37 16.37 -4.43 -7.83
CA VAL A 37 15.88 -5.64 -7.14
C VAL A 37 15.16 -5.23 -5.86
N VAL A 38 15.71 -4.29 -5.09
CA VAL A 38 15.06 -3.75 -3.89
C VAL A 38 13.76 -3.05 -4.26
N LYS A 39 13.74 -2.21 -5.31
CA LYS A 39 12.52 -1.57 -5.82
C LYS A 39 11.44 -2.57 -6.22
N ARG A 40 11.80 -3.77 -6.71
CA ARG A 40 10.84 -4.84 -7.01
C ARG A 40 10.16 -5.33 -5.72
N SER A 41 10.95 -5.70 -4.71
CA SER A 41 10.43 -6.13 -3.40
C SER A 41 9.56 -5.06 -2.73
N MET A 42 9.91 -3.78 -2.87
CA MET A 42 9.09 -2.67 -2.38
C MET A 42 7.73 -2.58 -3.07
N LYS A 43 7.68 -2.78 -4.40
CA LYS A 43 6.41 -2.82 -5.15
C LYS A 43 5.54 -4.00 -4.73
N GLU A 44 6.13 -5.17 -4.50
CA GLU A 44 5.41 -6.34 -3.99
C GLU A 44 4.81 -6.06 -2.60
N ARG A 45 5.60 -5.49 -1.69
CA ARG A 45 5.13 -5.04 -0.37
C ARG A 45 3.97 -4.03 -0.50
N TYR A 46 4.10 -3.05 -1.39
CA TYR A 46 3.03 -2.07 -1.65
C TYR A 46 1.73 -2.73 -2.11
N GLN A 47 1.79 -3.74 -2.99
CA GLN A 47 0.59 -4.44 -3.45
C GLN A 47 -0.13 -5.18 -2.32
N ILE A 48 0.62 -5.83 -1.43
CA ILE A 48 0.08 -6.50 -0.25
C ILE A 48 -0.59 -5.48 0.68
N LEU A 49 0.10 -4.37 0.97
CA LEU A 49 -0.43 -3.29 1.81
C LEU A 49 -1.67 -2.64 1.20
N PHE A 50 -1.67 -2.36 -0.10
CA PHE A 50 -2.85 -1.82 -0.79
C PHE A 50 -4.03 -2.80 -0.73
N SER A 51 -3.77 -4.11 -0.81
CA SER A 51 -4.82 -5.10 -0.62
C SER A 51 -5.39 -5.11 0.80
N LEU A 52 -4.58 -4.81 1.81
CA LEU A 52 -5.02 -4.66 3.20
C LEU A 52 -5.76 -3.33 3.40
N PHE A 53 -5.25 -2.24 2.83
CA PHE A 53 -5.84 -0.90 2.87
C PHE A 53 -7.28 -0.90 2.36
N LYS A 54 -7.55 -1.59 1.25
CA LYS A 54 -8.90 -1.75 0.69
C LYS A 54 -9.92 -2.38 1.67
N ARG A 55 -9.46 -3.06 2.72
CA ARG A 55 -10.35 -3.67 3.73
C ARG A 55 -10.72 -2.70 4.85
N VAL A 56 -9.91 -1.67 5.07
CA VAL A 56 -10.06 -0.74 6.19
C VAL A 56 -10.45 0.67 5.76
N ALA A 57 -10.10 1.06 4.54
CA ALA A 57 -10.28 2.41 4.02
C ALA A 57 -11.52 2.53 3.13
N SER A 58 -12.05 3.75 3.02
CA SER A 58 -13.14 4.03 2.09
C SER A 58 -12.72 3.86 0.62
N PRO A 59 -13.66 3.56 -0.30
CA PRO A 59 -13.36 3.48 -1.73
C PRO A 59 -12.74 4.76 -2.29
N LYS A 60 -13.16 5.94 -1.79
CA LYS A 60 -12.63 7.24 -2.19
C LYS A 60 -11.14 7.39 -1.82
N GLU A 61 -10.74 6.92 -0.64
CA GLU A 61 -9.33 6.93 -0.25
C GLU A 61 -8.54 5.91 -1.10
N CYS A 62 -9.09 4.74 -1.38
CA CYS A 62 -8.42 3.72 -2.20
C CYS A 62 -8.06 4.22 -3.61
N LEU A 63 -8.90 5.05 -4.22
CA LEU A 63 -8.64 5.61 -5.55
C LEU A 63 -7.35 6.44 -5.62
N LYS A 64 -6.96 7.09 -4.52
CA LYS A 64 -5.71 7.88 -4.45
C LYS A 64 -4.45 7.01 -4.56
N TYR A 65 -4.57 5.75 -4.18
CA TYR A 65 -3.46 4.80 -4.09
C TYR A 65 -3.49 3.74 -5.19
N MET A 66 -4.40 3.87 -6.15
CA MET A 66 -4.54 2.92 -7.24
C MET A 66 -3.27 2.97 -8.12
N PRO A 67 -2.54 1.85 -8.26
CA PRO A 67 -1.34 1.83 -9.09
C PRO A 67 -1.71 2.14 -10.55
N ALA A 68 -0.95 3.01 -11.21
CA ALA A 68 -1.13 3.28 -12.63
C ALA A 68 -0.91 1.97 -13.41
N LYS A 69 -1.90 1.58 -14.24
CA LYS A 69 -1.96 0.31 -14.99
C LYS A 69 -0.68 -0.10 -15.74
N LYS A 70 0.25 0.84 -16.00
CA LYS A 70 1.45 0.64 -16.82
C LYS A 70 2.62 -0.07 -16.11
N SER A 71 2.65 -0.12 -14.77
CA SER A 71 3.80 -0.68 -14.02
C SER A 71 3.60 -2.10 -13.49
N MET A 72 2.41 -2.70 -13.66
CA MET A 72 2.01 -3.93 -12.96
C MET A 72 2.06 -5.21 -13.81
N TYR A 73 2.31 -5.11 -15.13
CA TYR A 73 2.30 -6.24 -16.07
C TYR A 73 3.61 -6.45 -16.85
N LYS A 74 4.75 -5.97 -16.33
CA LYS A 74 6.06 -6.42 -16.83
C LYS A 74 6.65 -7.39 -15.82
N GLY A 75 6.12 -8.62 -15.86
CA GLY A 75 6.83 -9.81 -15.42
C GLY A 75 7.83 -10.21 -16.49
#